data_AF-A0A0C2FTS9-F1
#
_entry.id   AF-A0A0C2FTS9-F1
#
_cell.length_a   1.000
_cell.length_b   1.000
_cell.length_c   1.000
_cell.angle_alpha   90.00
_cell.angle_beta   90.00
_cell.angle_gamma   90.00
#
_symmetry.space_group_name_H-M   'P 1'
#
loop_
_entity.id
_entity.type
_entity.pdbx_description
1 polymer ?
#
loop_
_entity_poly.entity_id
_entity_poly.type
_entity_poly.pdbx_seq_one_letter_code
_entity_poly.pdbx_strand_id
1 'polypeptide(L)'
;STGTSSLEVLHISVSKLKFLVLDEADMLLRDGRDSHLESILSDEKFPRRCHIIKVENRQTLLFSATFPPDVEQLAGKVLKKNYVKVSNGARGRANTRVTQQFVQADGTCGKNETLFGMLEEQRDKLAKDGTVMRTLIFVGTKKQADFVALMLTEKGVKAASING
;
A
#
# COMPACT_ATOMS: atom_id res chain seq x y z
N SER A 1 -38.47 6.13 6.91
CA SER A 1 -37.66 4.90 6.92
C SER A 1 -36.29 5.22 6.36
N THR A 2 -35.36 5.61 7.24
CA THR A 2 -33.95 5.83 6.88
C THR A 2 -33.13 5.11 7.92
N GLY A 3 -32.70 3.89 7.57
CA GLY A 3 -31.85 3.06 8.39
C GLY A 3 -30.46 3.66 8.48
N THR A 4 -30.16 4.29 9.61
CA THR A 4 -28.78 4.50 10.04
C THR A 4 -28.25 3.15 10.47
N SER A 5 -27.39 2.55 9.64
CA SER A 5 -26.61 1.36 9.97
C SER A 5 -25.76 1.65 11.20
N SER A 6 -26.30 1.28 12.37
CA SER A 6 -25.57 1.21 13.61
C SER A 6 -24.45 0.20 13.41
N LEU A 7 -23.22 0.68 13.25
CA LEU A 7 -22.06 -0.09 13.65
C LEU A 7 -22.29 -0.43 15.12
N GLU A 8 -22.72 -1.65 15.40
CA GLU A 8 -22.68 -2.22 16.74
C GLU A 8 -21.22 -2.13 17.17
N VAL A 9 -20.94 -1.13 18.01
CA VAL A 9 -19.63 -0.92 18.61
C VAL A 9 -19.40 -2.12 19.51
N LEU A 10 -18.67 -3.12 18.99
CA LEU A 10 -18.04 -4.14 19.80
C LEU A 10 -17.27 -3.40 20.90
N HIS A 11 -17.74 -3.50 22.14
CA HIS A 11 -17.22 -2.76 23.27
C HIS A 11 -15.92 -3.40 23.76
N ILE A 12 -14.87 -3.29 22.93
CA ILE A 12 -13.56 -3.88 23.19
C ILE A 12 -12.81 -2.95 24.15
N SER A 13 -12.58 -3.44 25.38
CA SER A 13 -11.73 -2.75 26.34
C SER A 13 -10.26 -2.99 26.01
N VAL A 14 -9.51 -1.91 25.82
CA VAL A 14 -8.05 -1.94 25.59
C VAL A 14 -7.24 -1.54 26.83
N SER A 15 -7.84 -1.52 28.01
CA SER A 15 -7.23 -0.98 29.24
C SER A 15 -5.96 -1.70 29.71
N LYS A 16 -5.59 -2.82 29.09
CA LYS A 16 -4.36 -3.61 29.37
C LYS A 16 -3.45 -3.76 28.14
N LEU A 17 -3.59 -2.90 27.13
CA LEU A 17 -2.79 -2.95 25.90
C LEU A 17 -1.29 -2.76 26.17
N LYS A 18 -0.50 -3.82 26.01
CA LYS A 18 0.97 -3.77 26.18
C LYS A 18 1.71 -3.43 24.89
N PHE A 19 1.13 -3.77 23.74
CA PHE A 19 1.73 -3.61 22.42
C PHE A 19 0.75 -2.92 21.47
N LEU A 20 1.24 -1.92 20.75
CA LEU A 20 0.52 -1.25 19.67
C LEU A 20 1.38 -1.31 18.42
N VAL A 21 0.83 -1.81 17.32
CA VAL A 21 1.51 -1.85 16.02
C VAL A 21 0.68 -1.03 15.04
N LEU A 22 1.31 -0.02 14.45
CA LEU A 22 0.77 0.74 13.34
C LEU A 22 1.53 0.31 12.09
N ASP A 23 0.87 -0.38 11.18
CA ASP A 23 1.43 -0.79 9.90
C ASP A 23 0.93 0.13 8.78
N GLU A 24 1.74 0.30 7.74
CA GLU A 24 1.46 1.19 6.60
C GLU A 24 0.98 2.60 7.02
N ALA A 25 1.68 3.23 7.97
CA ALA A 25 1.23 4.49 8.58
C ALA A 25 1.03 5.63 7.57
N ASP A 26 1.76 5.63 6.45
CA ASP A 26 1.55 6.55 5.35
C ASP A 26 0.24 6.31 4.60
N MET A 27 -0.18 5.05 4.39
CA MET A 27 -1.48 4.73 3.81
C MET A 27 -2.63 5.05 4.77
N LEU A 28 -2.44 4.80 6.07
CA LEU A 28 -3.42 5.15 7.10
C LEU A 28 -3.80 6.64 7.05
N LEU A 29 -2.83 7.51 6.74
CA LEU A 29 -3.07 8.95 6.63
C LEU A 29 -3.59 9.40 5.25
N ARG A 30 -3.21 8.69 4.17
CA ARG A 30 -3.64 9.04 2.80
C ARG A 30 -5.14 8.88 2.55
N ASP A 31 -5.78 7.93 3.22
CA ASP A 31 -7.20 7.62 3.02
C ASP A 31 -8.15 8.58 3.75
N GLY A 32 -7.64 9.67 4.36
CA GLY A 32 -8.45 10.58 5.18
C GLY A 32 -8.99 9.93 6.45
N ARG A 33 -8.40 8.79 6.85
CA ARG A 33 -8.73 8.04 8.06
C ARG A 33 -8.05 8.59 9.31
N ASP A 34 -7.38 9.74 9.20
CA ASP A 34 -6.83 10.53 10.31
C ASP A 34 -7.85 10.66 11.43
N SER A 35 -9.09 10.98 11.10
CA SER A 35 -10.18 11.14 12.07
C SER A 35 -10.53 9.84 12.82
N HIS A 36 -10.41 8.67 12.19
CA HIS A 36 -10.62 7.38 12.85
C HIS A 36 -9.43 7.00 13.72
N LEU A 37 -8.21 7.24 13.25
CA LEU A 37 -7.01 7.01 14.06
C LEU A 37 -6.99 7.95 15.26
N GLU A 38 -7.28 9.23 15.06
CA GLU A 38 -7.44 10.21 16.13
C GLU A 38 -8.61 9.86 17.03
N SER A 39 -9.73 9.34 16.52
CA SER A 39 -10.81 8.80 17.35
C SER A 39 -10.34 7.62 18.19
N ILE A 40 -9.62 6.64 17.64
CA ILE A 40 -9.09 5.51 18.43
C ILE A 40 -8.06 6.00 19.47
N LEU A 41 -7.31 7.05 19.15
CA LEU A 41 -6.34 7.67 20.04
C LEU A 41 -6.98 8.62 21.06
N SER A 42 -8.17 9.18 20.80
CA SER A 42 -8.79 10.27 21.58
C SER A 42 -10.18 9.93 22.15
N ASP A 43 -10.77 8.79 21.80
CA ASP A 43 -12.12 8.39 22.25
C ASP A 43 -12.14 8.32 23.77
N GLU A 44 -13.10 9.04 24.37
CA GLU A 44 -13.28 9.11 25.81
C GLU A 44 -14.05 7.89 26.37
N LYS A 45 -14.71 7.10 25.53
CA LYS A 45 -15.30 5.79 25.89
C LYS A 45 -14.26 4.67 25.81
N PHE A 46 -13.13 4.91 25.15
CA PHE A 46 -11.84 4.37 25.57
C PHE A 46 -11.55 4.99 26.95
N PRO A 47 -11.61 4.21 28.02
CA PRO A 47 -12.08 4.69 29.32
C PRO A 47 -11.34 5.95 29.75
N ARG A 48 -12.10 6.95 30.23
CA ARG A 48 -11.66 8.16 30.95
C ARG A 48 -10.81 7.89 32.23
N ARG A 49 -10.16 6.73 32.33
CA ARG A 49 -9.05 6.38 33.23
C ARG A 49 -7.77 5.95 32.46
N CYS A 50 -7.78 6.10 31.15
CA CYS A 50 -6.71 5.82 30.22
C CYS A 50 -6.52 7.12 29.44
N HIS A 51 -5.92 8.16 30.02
CA HIS A 51 -4.47 8.31 29.89
C HIS A 51 -3.86 7.06 29.26
N ILE A 52 -4.10 6.89 27.94
CA ILE A 52 -3.62 5.83 27.06
C ILE A 52 -2.40 5.25 27.73
N ILE A 53 -2.50 4.03 28.34
CA ILE A 53 -1.46 3.38 29.19
C ILE A 53 -0.17 4.11 28.93
N LYS A 54 0.15 5.07 29.83
CA LYS A 54 1.06 6.20 29.53
C LYS A 54 2.10 5.73 28.54
N VAL A 55 2.38 6.43 27.44
CA VAL A 55 3.21 5.87 26.35
C VAL A 55 4.48 5.16 26.86
N GLU A 56 5.03 5.58 28.02
CA GLU A 56 6.05 4.88 28.83
C GLU A 56 5.81 3.39 29.19
N ASN A 57 4.56 2.96 29.40
CA ASN A 57 4.11 1.64 29.87
C ASN A 57 3.70 0.67 28.75
N ARG A 58 3.74 1.08 27.48
CA ARG A 58 3.47 0.21 26.33
C ARG A 58 4.60 0.26 25.31
N GLN A 59 4.76 -0.80 24.52
CA GLN A 59 5.66 -0.81 23.37
C GLN A 59 4.85 -0.50 22.11
N THR A 60 5.22 0.58 21.42
CA THR A 60 4.60 0.97 20.15
C THR A 60 5.59 0.75 19.02
N LEU A 61 5.15 0.10 17.94
CA LEU A 61 5.88 -0.03 16.68
C LEU A 61 5.11 0.71 15.59
N LEU A 62 5.82 1.48 14.76
CA LEU A 62 5.26 2.17 13.61
C LEU A 62 6.08 1.79 12.38
N PHE A 63 5.42 1.14 11.42
CA PHE A 63 5.97 0.77 10.13
C PHE A 63 5.35 1.66 9.05
N SER A 64 6.20 2.16 8.16
CA SER A 64 5.78 3.05 7.07
C SER A 64 6.79 2.96 5.94
N ALA A 65 6.30 2.86 4.70
CA ALA A 65 7.16 2.80 3.51
C ALA A 65 7.74 4.20 3.21
N THR A 66 6.95 5.24 3.44
CA THR A 66 7.35 6.64 3.31
C THR A 66 7.30 7.34 4.67
N PHE A 67 7.95 8.51 4.78
CA PHE A 67 7.98 9.28 6.03
C PHE A 67 7.76 10.78 5.75
N PRO A 68 6.56 11.16 5.27
CA PRO A 68 6.16 12.57 5.11
C PRO A 68 5.95 13.24 6.49
N PRO A 69 5.84 14.58 6.53
CA PRO A 69 5.66 15.33 7.78
C PRO A 69 4.50 14.85 8.65
N ASP A 70 3.41 14.37 8.05
CA ASP A 70 2.23 13.91 8.80
C ASP A 70 2.49 12.59 9.54
N VAL A 71 3.24 11.67 8.92
CA VAL A 71 3.69 10.43 9.59
C VAL A 71 4.67 10.75 10.71
N GLU A 72 5.51 11.77 10.55
CA GLU A 72 6.43 12.23 11.60
C GLU A 72 5.67 12.84 12.79
N GLN A 73 4.63 13.63 12.53
CA GLN A 73 3.74 14.13 13.58
C GLN A 73 3.01 12.99 14.31
N LEU A 74 2.49 12.01 13.55
CA LEU A 74 1.85 10.83 14.14
C LEU A 74 2.84 10.06 15.03
N ALA A 75 4.06 9.82 14.55
CA ALA A 75 5.12 9.18 15.32
C ALA A 75 5.39 9.90 16.65
N GLY A 76 5.43 11.24 16.63
CA GLY A 76 5.58 12.07 17.83
C GLY A 76 4.40 11.96 18.81
N LYS A 77 3.18 11.72 18.33
CA LYS A 77 1.98 11.51 19.16
C LYS A 77 1.93 10.12 19.80
N VAL A 78 2.36 9.07 19.09
CA VAL A 78 2.08 7.66 19.47
C VAL A 78 3.28 6.89 20.05
N LEU A 79 4.51 7.32 19.74
CA LEU A 79 5.76 6.69 20.21
C LEU A 79 6.31 7.37 21.48
N LYS A 80 7.20 6.67 22.21
CA LYS A 80 7.91 7.25 23.36
C LYS A 80 8.84 8.38 22.90
N LYS A 81 9.11 9.35 23.78
CA LYS A 81 10.02 10.48 23.49
C LYS A 81 11.41 10.04 23.00
N ASN A 82 11.89 8.87 23.43
CA ASN A 82 13.19 8.30 23.07
C ASN A 82 13.08 7.16 22.03
N TYR A 83 12.12 7.22 21.11
CA TYR A 83 11.96 6.20 20.08
C TYR A 83 13.18 6.11 19.17
N VAL A 84 13.47 4.89 18.69
CA VAL A 84 14.54 4.65 17.72
C VAL A 84 13.93 4.56 16.33
N LYS A 85 14.43 5.39 15.41
CA LYS A 85 14.08 5.32 13.99
C LYS A 85 15.07 4.43 13.26
N VAL A 86 14.60 3.30 12.76
CA VAL A 86 15.37 2.44 11.87
C VAL A 86 14.88 2.69 10.45
N SER A 87 15.78 3.09 9.56
CA SER A 87 15.47 3.31 8.15
C SER A 87 16.58 2.76 7.28
N ASN A 88 16.20 2.03 6.24
CA ASN A 88 17.13 1.62 5.20
C ASN A 88 17.36 2.85 4.30
N GLY A 89 18.58 3.40 4.25
CA GLY A 89 18.92 4.50 3.32
C GLY A 89 18.76 4.05 1.85
N ALA A 90 18.37 4.87 0.87
CA ALA A 90 18.36 6.32 0.76
C ALA A 90 17.00 6.85 0.27
N ARG A 91 16.57 8.00 0.81
CA ARG A 91 15.38 8.73 0.39
C ARG A 91 15.55 9.19 -1.07
N GLY A 92 14.57 8.89 -1.92
CA GLY A 92 14.30 9.68 -3.12
C GLY A 92 15.04 9.33 -4.41
N ARG A 93 15.80 8.25 -4.49
CA ARG A 93 16.18 7.69 -5.82
C ARG A 93 15.17 6.63 -6.19
N ALA A 94 14.63 6.70 -7.41
CA ALA A 94 14.10 5.50 -8.06
C ALA A 94 15.12 4.39 -7.82
N ASN A 95 14.67 3.26 -7.28
CA ASN A 95 15.53 2.17 -6.86
C ASN A 95 16.59 1.94 -7.94
N THR A 96 17.88 2.13 -7.63
CA THR A 96 18.96 2.02 -8.64
C THR A 96 19.07 0.62 -9.23
N ARG A 97 18.40 -0.37 -8.61
CA ARG A 97 18.25 -1.72 -9.13
C ARG A 97 17.07 -1.90 -10.10
N VAL A 98 16.24 -0.87 -10.30
CA VAL A 98 15.10 -0.88 -11.21
C VAL A 98 15.40 0.01 -12.40
N THR A 99 15.59 -0.61 -13.56
CA THR A 99 15.68 0.10 -14.84
C THR A 99 14.29 0.62 -15.21
N GLN A 100 14.18 1.92 -15.46
CA GLN A 100 12.95 2.56 -15.91
C GLN A 100 13.10 2.98 -17.36
N GLN A 101 12.16 2.59 -18.21
CA GLN A 101 12.12 2.96 -19.61
C GLN A 101 10.77 3.57 -19.93
N PHE A 102 10.78 4.72 -20.59
CA PHE A 102 9.59 5.38 -21.09
C PHE A 102 9.50 5.16 -22.59
N VAL A 103 8.35 4.68 -23.05
CA VAL A 103 8.08 4.49 -24.48
C VAL A 103 6.81 5.25 -24.83
N GLN A 104 6.95 6.16 -25.77
CA GLN A 104 5.83 6.88 -26.36
C GLN A 104 5.17 5.98 -27.41
N ALA A 105 3.84 5.88 -27.35
CA ALA A 105 3.06 5.11 -28.30
C ALA A 105 1.81 5.89 -28.71
N ASP A 106 1.42 5.70 -29.97
CA ASP A 106 0.32 6.45 -30.58
C ASP A 106 -1.03 5.81 -30.27
N GLY A 107 -1.81 6.52 -29.44
CA GLY A 107 -3.14 6.06 -29.03
C GLY A 107 -3.16 4.73 -28.29
N THR A 108 -4.34 4.10 -28.22
CA THR A 108 -4.50 2.82 -27.51
C THR A 108 -4.01 1.64 -28.33
N CYS A 109 -4.21 1.65 -29.65
CA CYS A 109 -3.76 0.57 -30.53
C CYS A 109 -2.23 0.45 -30.53
N GLY A 110 -1.52 1.57 -30.72
CA GLY A 110 -0.05 1.58 -30.70
C GLY A 110 0.52 1.15 -29.34
N LYS A 111 -0.15 1.52 -28.23
CA LYS A 111 0.24 1.02 -26.90
C LYS A 111 0.14 -0.49 -26.78
N ASN A 112 -0.94 -1.09 -27.29
CA ASN A 112 -1.14 -2.54 -27.22
C ASN A 112 -0.14 -3.32 -28.09
N GLU A 113 0.17 -2.80 -29.29
CA GLU A 113 1.19 -3.38 -30.17
C GLU A 113 2.58 -3.28 -29.57
N THR A 114 2.93 -2.11 -29.03
CA THR A 114 4.20 -1.87 -28.35
C THR A 114 4.37 -2.80 -27.15
N LEU A 115 3.33 -2.93 -26.32
CA LEU A 115 3.32 -3.84 -25.17
C LEU A 115 3.55 -5.29 -25.62
N PHE A 116 2.87 -5.73 -26.67
CA PHE A 116 3.03 -7.09 -27.19
C PHE A 116 4.46 -7.34 -27.68
N GLY A 117 5.04 -6.43 -28.47
CA GLY A 117 6.41 -6.54 -28.94
C GLY A 117 7.43 -6.61 -27.80
N MET A 118 7.24 -5.82 -26.73
CA MET A 118 8.09 -5.90 -25.53
C MET A 118 8.00 -7.26 -24.83
N LEU A 119 6.80 -7.83 -24.72
CA LEU A 119 6.61 -9.13 -24.09
C LEU A 119 7.26 -10.25 -24.91
N GLU A 120 7.18 -10.21 -26.24
CA GLU A 120 7.84 -11.17 -27.12
C GLU A 120 9.36 -11.07 -27.04
N GLU A 121 9.92 -9.85 -27.12
CA GLU A 121 11.36 -9.62 -27.03
C GLU A 121 11.92 -10.14 -25.69
N GLN A 122 11.21 -9.89 -24.59
CA GLN A 122 11.63 -10.38 -23.27
C GLN A 122 11.46 -11.89 -23.13
N ARG A 123 10.38 -12.47 -23.66
CA ARG A 123 10.19 -13.93 -23.69
C ARG A 123 11.36 -14.62 -24.40
N ASP A 124 11.74 -14.13 -25.56
CA ASP A 124 12.78 -14.75 -26.39
C ASP A 124 14.18 -14.59 -25.78
N LYS A 125 14.44 -13.48 -25.07
CA LYS A 125 15.67 -13.31 -24.28
C LYS A 125 15.72 -14.30 -23.11
N LEU A 126 14.66 -14.38 -22.30
CA LEU A 126 14.64 -15.19 -21.09
C LEU A 126 14.52 -16.70 -21.35
N ALA A 127 13.93 -17.09 -22.48
CA ALA A 127 13.89 -18.48 -22.92
C ALA A 127 15.29 -19.05 -23.18
N LYS A 128 16.23 -18.21 -23.66
CA LYS A 128 17.65 -18.60 -23.85
C LYS A 128 18.36 -18.84 -22.52
N ASP A 129 17.96 -18.11 -21.48
CA ASP A 129 18.51 -18.22 -20.13
C ASP A 129 17.77 -19.27 -19.27
N GLY A 130 16.81 -20.00 -19.83
CA GLY A 130 16.01 -21.02 -19.13
C GLY A 130 15.08 -20.47 -18.05
N THR A 131 14.83 -19.16 -18.02
CA THR A 131 14.07 -18.49 -16.96
C THR A 131 12.62 -18.24 -17.41
N VAL A 132 11.65 -18.55 -16.54
CA VAL A 132 10.24 -18.24 -16.79
C VAL A 132 9.95 -16.77 -16.48
N MET A 133 9.55 -16.00 -17.49
CA MET A 133 9.14 -14.60 -17.31
C MET A 133 7.76 -14.52 -16.64
N ARG A 134 7.66 -13.70 -15.59
CA ARG A 134 6.38 -13.25 -15.02
C ARG A 134 6.33 -11.72 -15.07
N THR A 135 5.32 -11.18 -15.73
CA THR A 135 5.17 -9.73 -15.92
C THR A 135 3.86 -9.26 -15.31
N LEU A 136 3.90 -8.19 -14.53
CA LEU A 136 2.73 -7.52 -13.97
C LEU A 136 2.46 -6.24 -14.77
N ILE A 137 1.26 -6.12 -15.33
CA ILE A 137 0.85 -4.99 -16.17
C ILE A 137 -0.22 -4.19 -15.42
N PHE A 138 0.08 -2.93 -15.10
CA PHE A 138 -0.86 -2.02 -14.45
C PHE A 138 -1.65 -1.22 -15.48
N VAL A 139 -2.96 -1.13 -15.28
CA VAL A 139 -3.89 -0.37 -16.13
C VAL A 139 -4.83 0.45 -15.25
N GLY A 140 -5.43 1.50 -15.82
CA GLY A 140 -6.20 2.48 -15.04
C GLY A 140 -7.56 1.98 -14.56
N THR A 141 -8.14 0.95 -15.18
CA THR A 141 -9.49 0.46 -14.83
C THR A 141 -9.58 -1.06 -14.91
N LYS A 142 -10.47 -1.65 -14.10
CA LYS A 142 -10.80 -3.08 -14.13
C LYS A 142 -11.18 -3.57 -15.54
N LYS A 143 -12.03 -2.82 -16.25
CA LYS A 143 -12.46 -3.16 -17.62
C LYS A 143 -11.27 -3.24 -18.58
N GLN A 144 -10.29 -2.34 -18.43
CA GLN A 144 -9.07 -2.40 -19.24
C GLN A 144 -8.21 -3.60 -18.88
N ALA A 145 -8.17 -4.03 -17.62
CA ALA A 145 -7.39 -5.18 -17.19
C ALA A 145 -7.91 -6.46 -17.84
N ASP A 146 -9.23 -6.64 -17.81
CA ASP A 146 -9.89 -7.78 -18.45
C ASP A 146 -9.69 -7.76 -19.98
N PHE A 147 -9.81 -6.59 -20.61
CA PHE A 147 -9.56 -6.43 -22.05
C PHE A 147 -8.12 -6.79 -22.45
N VAL A 148 -7.12 -6.27 -21.72
CA VAL A 148 -5.70 -6.54 -22.01
C VAL A 148 -5.39 -8.02 -21.80
N ALA A 149 -5.92 -8.65 -20.74
CA ALA A 149 -5.73 -10.07 -20.50
C ALA A 149 -6.31 -10.95 -21.63
N LEU A 150 -7.52 -10.62 -22.11
CA LEU A 150 -8.13 -11.31 -23.23
C LEU A 150 -7.30 -11.14 -24.51
N MET A 151 -6.93 -9.90 -24.86
CA MET A 151 -6.13 -9.59 -26.04
C MET A 151 -4.78 -10.32 -26.05
N LEU A 152 -4.11 -10.40 -24.89
CA LEU A 152 -2.87 -11.15 -24.75
C LEU A 152 -3.08 -12.67 -24.94
N THR A 153 -4.18 -13.20 -24.40
CA THR A 153 -4.53 -14.62 -24.53
C THR A 153 -4.86 -15.00 -25.97
N GLU A 154 -5.57 -14.15 -26.71
CA GLU A 154 -5.84 -14.32 -28.13
C GLU A 154 -4.56 -14.34 -28.97
N LYS A 155 -3.53 -13.60 -28.55
CA LYS A 155 -2.19 -13.62 -29.16
C LYS A 155 -1.28 -14.74 -28.61
N GLY A 156 -1.82 -15.68 -27.85
CA GLY A 156 -1.08 -16.85 -27.36
C GLY A 156 -0.21 -16.62 -26.10
N VAL A 157 -0.34 -15.46 -25.45
CA VAL A 157 0.34 -15.16 -24.18
C VAL A 157 -0.56 -15.56 -23.02
N LYS A 158 -0.06 -16.42 -22.11
CA LYS A 158 -0.79 -16.79 -20.89
C LYS A 158 -0.91 -15.58 -19.96
N ALA A 159 -2.10 -15.01 -19.87
CA ALA A 159 -2.39 -13.85 -19.04
C ALA A 159 -3.64 -14.09 -18.18
N ALA A 160 -3.71 -13.41 -17.04
CA ALA A 160 -4.88 -13.37 -16.17
C ALA A 160 -5.04 -11.94 -15.63
N SER A 161 -6.29 -11.46 -15.50
CA SER A 161 -6.57 -10.20 -14.83
C SER A 161 -6.66 -10.41 -13.32
N ILE A 162 -6.10 -9.48 -12.55
CA ILE A 162 -6.20 -9.42 -11.09
C ILE A 162 -6.90 -8.11 -10.77
N ASN A 163 -8.01 -8.20 -10.04
CA ASN A 163 -8.83 -7.06 -9.67
C ASN A 163 -9.02 -7.08 -8.14
N GLY A 164 -8.74 -5.96 -7.49
CA GLY A 164 -8.91 -5.74 -6.05
C GLY A 164 -9.70 -4.48 -5.77
#